data_AF-A0A968FV08-F1
#
_entry.id   AF-A0A968FV08-F1
#
_cell.length_a   1.000
_cell.length_b   1.000
_cell.length_c   1.000
_cell.angle_alpha   90.00
_cell.angle_beta   90.00
_cell.angle_gamma   90.00
#
_symmetry.space_group_name_H-M   'P 1'
#
loop_
_entity.id
_entity.type
_entity.pdbx_description
1 polymer ?
#
loop_
_entity_poly.entity_id
_entity_poly.type
_entity_poly.pdbx_seq_one_letter_code
_entity_poly.pdbx_strand_id
1 'polypeptide(L)'
;MLSIFVEVSCGRYLKDECTFCHVYEPLMQMPKSDWHLTPEQAQIMADKIRQVEVLNTLAQHEINLTGGEASQNPDIVDIFKIFKTVTPNVCLHTNLDIKSEETKRWQRLVDIMKQGGRIDITVYPTVWEERQKPLLREIIALQNKLMINIVFESITDLEKQLGLMAAFFEQMDRNFPEVLELLRSYHEKVRYLAENNPDCDEAIYTTHMGNMDSFTRSGDFIFGINLLPAFGMDEQGRRAMASNPFPKNPYLLECVAARGSIEIMTVQQNGNLTPCCDVGNLKCLPNFGNLFENTAAEIEAQFETSRRIIEAGIGKNRANLKGDQAGQWMEEGIPPYCV
;
A
#
# COMPACT_ATOMS: atom_id res chain seq x y z
N MET A 1 -6.20 -0.94 -10.03
CA MET A 1 -5.82 -2.05 -9.12
C MET A 1 -6.89 -2.23 -8.08
N LEU A 2 -7.18 -3.47 -7.68
CA LEU A 2 -7.94 -3.75 -6.46
C LEU A 2 -6.98 -4.14 -5.34
N SER A 3 -7.09 -3.48 -4.20
CA SER A 3 -6.36 -3.82 -2.98
C SER A 3 -7.32 -4.59 -2.07
N ILE A 4 -7.16 -5.92 -1.98
CA ILE A 4 -8.07 -6.78 -1.22
C ILE A 4 -7.42 -7.11 0.10
N PHE A 5 -8.07 -6.70 1.18
CA PHE A 5 -7.63 -7.01 2.50
C PHE A 5 -8.08 -8.43 2.84
N VAL A 6 -7.13 -9.28 3.20
CA VAL A 6 -7.36 -10.70 3.49
C VAL A 6 -7.12 -11.05 4.95
N GLU A 7 -6.47 -10.15 5.69
CA GLU A 7 -6.07 -10.36 7.08
C GLU A 7 -6.10 -9.03 7.84
N VAL A 8 -6.69 -8.99 9.02
CA VAL A 8 -6.63 -7.83 9.92
C VAL A 8 -5.37 -7.87 10.76
N SER A 9 -5.00 -9.04 11.28
CA SER A 9 -3.91 -9.17 12.25
C SER A 9 -2.54 -8.89 11.63
N CYS A 10 -1.63 -8.35 12.44
CA CYS A 10 -0.22 -8.19 12.09
C CYS A 10 0.64 -8.32 13.33
N GLY A 11 1.70 -9.13 13.24
CA GLY A 11 2.62 -9.35 14.35
C GLY A 11 3.41 -8.10 14.76
N ARG A 12 3.47 -7.08 13.89
CA ARG A 12 4.16 -5.82 14.17
C ARG A 12 3.29 -4.82 14.95
N TYR A 13 1.97 -4.98 14.94
CA TYR A 13 1.06 -4.17 15.78
C TYR A 13 1.36 -4.35 17.26
N LEU A 14 1.66 -5.60 17.67
CA LEU A 14 1.86 -5.97 19.07
C LEU A 14 3.27 -5.62 19.60
N LYS A 15 4.18 -5.20 18.73
CA LYS A 15 5.57 -4.90 19.07
C LYS A 15 5.86 -3.39 19.10
N ASP A 16 4.85 -2.56 18.88
CA ASP A 16 4.98 -1.10 18.68
C ASP A 16 5.96 -0.69 17.58
N GLU A 17 6.36 -1.61 16.69
CA GLU A 17 7.29 -1.34 15.58
C GLU A 17 6.57 -0.88 14.30
N CYS A 18 5.28 -0.55 14.42
CA CYS A 18 4.43 -0.05 13.34
C CYS A 18 3.47 1.04 13.87
N THR A 19 4.01 1.97 14.66
CA THR A 19 3.29 3.09 15.30
C THR A 19 2.55 3.98 14.30
N PHE A 20 2.99 3.96 13.03
CA PHE A 20 2.42 4.70 11.91
C PHE A 20 1.68 3.79 10.93
N CYS A 21 1.25 2.60 11.39
CA CYS A 21 0.45 1.72 10.57
C CYS A 21 -0.93 2.35 10.34
N HIS A 22 -1.10 2.84 9.13
CA HIS A 22 -2.28 3.57 8.72
C HIS A 22 -3.56 2.71 8.72
N VAL A 23 -3.43 1.37 8.69
CA VAL A 23 -4.57 0.44 8.75
C VAL A 23 -4.84 -0.13 10.15
N TYR A 24 -3.96 0.08 11.13
CA TYR A 24 -4.07 -0.59 12.43
C TYR A 24 -5.36 -0.20 13.18
N GLU A 25 -5.51 1.08 13.51
CA GLU A 25 -6.66 1.57 14.30
C GLU A 25 -8.02 1.23 13.66
N PRO A 26 -8.23 1.45 12.35
CA PRO A 26 -9.51 1.11 11.74
C PRO A 26 -9.79 -0.40 11.71
N LEU A 27 -8.78 -1.25 11.46
CA LEU A 27 -9.01 -2.69 11.38
C LEU A 27 -9.22 -3.34 12.76
N MET A 28 -8.56 -2.84 13.81
CA MET A 28 -8.74 -3.36 15.17
C MET A 28 -10.14 -3.14 15.75
N GLN A 29 -10.91 -2.23 15.17
CA GLN A 29 -12.31 -1.99 15.54
C GLN A 29 -13.26 -3.05 14.96
N MET A 30 -12.81 -3.87 14.01
CA MET A 30 -13.62 -4.94 13.42
C MET A 30 -13.81 -6.12 14.39
N PRO A 31 -14.98 -6.80 14.37
CA PRO A 31 -15.17 -8.04 15.09
C PRO A 31 -14.11 -9.08 14.72
N LYS A 32 -13.58 -9.81 15.69
CA LYS A 32 -12.57 -10.86 15.44
C LYS A 32 -13.03 -11.96 14.48
N SER A 33 -14.35 -12.17 14.36
CA SER A 33 -14.93 -13.08 13.37
C SER A 33 -14.62 -12.66 11.92
N ASP A 34 -14.35 -11.37 11.70
CA ASP A 34 -14.21 -10.77 10.38
C ASP A 34 -12.74 -10.45 10.07
N TRP A 35 -11.82 -10.87 10.94
CA TRP A 35 -10.39 -10.60 10.79
C TRP A 35 -9.74 -11.37 9.66
N HIS A 36 -10.27 -12.55 9.35
CA HIS A 36 -9.70 -13.48 8.39
C HIS A 36 -10.69 -13.67 7.24
N LEU A 37 -10.29 -13.28 6.03
CA LEU A 37 -11.04 -13.62 4.83
C LEU A 37 -10.95 -15.14 4.61
N THR A 38 -12.08 -15.81 4.45
CA THR A 38 -12.11 -17.26 4.14
C THR A 38 -12.14 -17.50 2.63
N PRO A 39 -11.81 -18.72 2.15
CA PRO A 39 -11.98 -19.09 0.74
C PRO A 39 -13.41 -18.91 0.22
N GLU A 40 -14.43 -19.23 1.02
CA GLU A 40 -15.84 -19.06 0.62
C GLU A 40 -16.19 -17.58 0.41
N GLN A 41 -15.74 -16.72 1.32
CA GLN A 41 -15.90 -15.27 1.19
C GLN A 41 -15.11 -14.73 -0.01
N ALA A 42 -13.87 -15.17 -0.21
CA ALA A 42 -13.07 -14.79 -1.38
C ALA A 42 -13.76 -15.18 -2.69
N GLN A 43 -14.44 -16.34 -2.73
CA GLN A 43 -15.21 -16.77 -3.90
C GLN A 43 -16.37 -15.84 -4.19
N ILE A 44 -17.14 -15.46 -3.16
CA ILE A 44 -18.23 -14.49 -3.29
C ILE A 44 -17.70 -13.15 -3.81
N MET A 45 -16.59 -12.65 -3.25
CA MET A 45 -15.95 -11.41 -3.70
C MET A 45 -15.51 -11.52 -5.17
N ALA A 46 -14.83 -12.59 -5.56
CA ALA A 46 -14.35 -12.81 -6.91
C ALA A 46 -15.51 -12.84 -7.92
N ASP A 47 -16.61 -13.52 -7.59
CA ASP A 47 -17.80 -13.57 -8.43
C ASP A 47 -18.47 -12.20 -8.56
N LYS A 48 -18.53 -11.42 -7.47
CA LYS A 48 -19.06 -10.05 -7.50
C LYS A 48 -18.17 -9.10 -8.31
N ILE A 49 -16.85 -9.15 -8.13
CA ILE A 49 -15.87 -8.32 -8.82
C ILE A 49 -16.01 -8.47 -10.34
N ARG A 50 -16.23 -9.70 -10.85
CA ARG A 50 -16.45 -9.94 -12.28
C ARG A 50 -17.71 -9.28 -12.83
N GLN A 51 -18.73 -9.13 -12.00
CA GLN A 51 -20.05 -8.62 -12.41
C GLN A 51 -20.12 -7.10 -12.40
N VAL A 52 -19.25 -6.43 -11.64
CA VAL A 52 -19.20 -4.96 -11.54
C VAL A 52 -18.11 -4.44 -12.46
N GLU A 53 -18.49 -3.70 -13.52
CA GLU A 53 -17.57 -3.33 -14.61
C GLU A 53 -16.30 -2.61 -14.13
N VAL A 54 -16.47 -1.61 -13.25
CA VAL A 54 -15.35 -0.83 -12.70
C VAL A 54 -14.40 -1.68 -11.86
N LEU A 55 -14.93 -2.61 -11.05
CA LEU A 55 -14.10 -3.49 -10.23
C LEU A 55 -13.36 -4.51 -11.10
N ASN A 56 -14.03 -5.10 -12.08
CA ASN A 56 -13.40 -6.02 -13.02
C ASN A 56 -12.25 -5.33 -13.77
N THR A 57 -12.47 -4.11 -14.25
CA THR A 57 -11.43 -3.31 -14.94
C THR A 57 -10.22 -3.09 -14.04
N LEU A 58 -10.44 -2.71 -12.77
CA LEU A 58 -9.36 -2.53 -11.81
C LEU A 58 -8.61 -3.82 -11.50
N ALA A 59 -9.31 -4.96 -11.44
CA ALA A 59 -8.73 -6.27 -11.24
C ALA A 59 -7.87 -6.71 -12.43
N GLN A 60 -8.23 -6.36 -13.67
CA GLN A 60 -7.42 -6.71 -14.84
C GLN A 60 -6.04 -6.05 -14.81
N HIS A 61 -5.92 -4.87 -14.21
CA HIS A 61 -4.62 -4.27 -13.93
C HIS A 61 -3.85 -5.11 -12.92
N GLU A 62 -4.37 -5.26 -11.70
CA GLU A 62 -3.78 -6.07 -10.64
C GLU A 62 -4.77 -6.24 -9.48
N ILE A 63 -4.74 -7.41 -8.83
CA ILE A 63 -5.28 -7.62 -7.49
C ILE A 63 -4.10 -7.76 -6.52
N ASN A 64 -4.03 -6.88 -5.53
CA ASN A 64 -3.06 -6.92 -4.45
C ASN A 64 -3.70 -7.46 -3.16
N LEU A 65 -3.22 -8.60 -2.67
CA LEU A 65 -3.64 -9.18 -1.39
C LEU A 65 -2.83 -8.55 -0.26
N THR A 66 -3.50 -7.83 0.63
CA THR A 66 -2.88 -7.04 1.70
C THR A 66 -3.75 -7.04 2.97
N GLY A 67 -3.59 -6.07 3.86
CA GLY A 67 -4.35 -5.90 5.08
C GLY A 67 -3.43 -5.48 6.22
N GLY A 68 -3.52 -6.15 7.37
CA GLY A 68 -2.47 -6.10 8.37
C GLY A 68 -1.23 -6.85 7.91
N GLU A 69 -1.28 -8.17 7.90
CA GLU A 69 -0.22 -9.01 7.34
C GLU A 69 -0.82 -10.18 6.57
N ALA A 70 -1.02 -10.02 5.26
CA ALA A 70 -1.72 -10.99 4.42
C ALA A 70 -1.18 -12.43 4.54
N SER A 71 0.12 -12.61 4.72
CA SER A 71 0.71 -13.95 4.84
C SER A 71 0.43 -14.65 6.19
N GLN A 72 -0.15 -13.95 7.18
CA GLN A 72 -0.66 -14.58 8.40
C GLN A 72 -1.97 -15.36 8.16
N ASN A 73 -2.75 -15.01 7.13
CA ASN A 73 -3.97 -15.74 6.81
C ASN A 73 -3.63 -17.21 6.47
N PRO A 74 -4.21 -18.20 7.18
CA PRO A 74 -3.85 -19.59 7.01
C PRO A 74 -4.22 -20.16 5.63
N ASP A 75 -5.23 -19.58 4.98
CA ASP A 75 -5.84 -20.02 3.74
C ASP A 75 -5.42 -19.15 2.53
N ILE A 76 -4.40 -18.31 2.71
CA ILE A 76 -3.97 -17.31 1.71
C ILE A 76 -3.65 -17.91 0.34
N VAL A 77 -3.16 -19.15 0.29
CA VAL A 77 -2.87 -19.85 -0.97
C VAL A 77 -4.15 -20.16 -1.75
N ASP A 78 -5.23 -20.55 -1.06
CA ASP A 78 -6.50 -20.86 -1.70
C ASP A 78 -7.25 -19.58 -2.07
N ILE A 79 -7.19 -18.55 -1.22
CA ILE A 79 -7.68 -17.19 -1.53
C ILE A 79 -6.98 -16.65 -2.79
N PHE A 80 -5.66 -16.80 -2.88
CA PHE A 80 -4.89 -16.42 -4.05
C PHE A 80 -5.35 -17.15 -5.32
N LYS A 81 -5.56 -18.48 -5.26
CA LYS A 81 -6.07 -19.25 -6.40
C LYS A 81 -7.45 -18.76 -6.84
N ILE A 82 -8.32 -18.41 -5.90
CA ILE A 82 -9.64 -17.87 -6.19
C ILE A 82 -9.52 -16.54 -6.92
N PHE A 83 -8.75 -15.56 -6.42
CA PHE A 83 -8.59 -14.29 -7.12
C PHE A 83 -7.86 -14.42 -8.46
N LYS A 84 -7.00 -15.43 -8.62
CA LYS A 84 -6.40 -15.77 -9.92
C LYS A 84 -7.42 -16.17 -10.98
N THR A 85 -8.61 -16.58 -10.59
CA THR A 85 -9.69 -16.86 -11.54
C THR A 85 -10.32 -15.57 -12.10
N VAL A 86 -10.05 -14.40 -11.49
CA VAL A 86 -10.49 -13.07 -11.97
C VAL A 86 -9.44 -12.44 -12.90
N THR A 87 -8.17 -12.53 -12.52
CA THR A 87 -7.03 -11.94 -13.25
C THR A 87 -5.78 -12.80 -13.04
N PRO A 88 -4.86 -12.93 -14.02
CA PRO A 88 -3.56 -13.55 -13.77
C PRO A 88 -2.63 -12.67 -12.92
N ASN A 89 -2.91 -11.36 -12.81
CA ASN A 89 -2.08 -10.38 -12.13
C ASN A 89 -2.46 -10.28 -10.66
N VAL A 90 -2.18 -11.33 -9.89
CA VAL A 90 -2.39 -11.33 -8.43
C VAL A 90 -1.05 -11.25 -7.72
N CYS A 91 -0.88 -10.24 -6.87
CA CYS A 91 0.27 -10.10 -5.99
C CYS A 91 -0.16 -10.18 -4.52
N LEU A 92 0.81 -10.42 -3.64
CA LEU A 92 0.65 -10.35 -2.21
C LEU A 92 1.70 -9.42 -1.64
N HIS A 93 1.27 -8.50 -0.79
CA HIS A 93 2.14 -7.59 -0.08
C HIS A 93 2.39 -8.06 1.35
N THR A 94 3.65 -8.06 1.80
CA THR A 94 4.04 -8.55 3.14
C THR A 94 5.14 -7.71 3.78
N ASN A 95 5.16 -7.63 5.11
CA ASN A 95 6.31 -7.11 5.86
C ASN A 95 7.52 -8.05 5.88
N LEU A 96 7.38 -9.28 5.41
CA LEU A 96 8.44 -10.30 5.41
C LEU A 96 9.12 -10.51 6.79
N ASP A 97 8.46 -10.13 7.89
CA ASP A 97 8.91 -10.39 9.27
C ASP A 97 8.59 -11.86 9.61
N ILE A 98 9.30 -12.77 8.95
CA ILE A 98 9.14 -14.23 9.04
C ILE A 98 10.44 -14.81 9.58
N LYS A 99 10.32 -15.73 10.54
CA LYS A 99 11.49 -16.25 11.28
C LYS A 99 12.49 -17.01 10.40
N SER A 100 12.00 -17.84 9.48
CA SER A 100 12.83 -18.69 8.62
C SER A 100 11.99 -19.36 7.52
N GLU A 101 12.68 -20.01 6.59
CA GLU A 101 12.09 -20.78 5.50
C GLU A 101 11.34 -22.05 5.98
N GLU A 102 11.61 -22.52 7.19
CA GLU A 102 10.94 -23.70 7.77
C GLU A 102 9.50 -23.40 8.21
N THR A 103 9.12 -22.12 8.27
CA THR A 103 7.80 -21.72 8.76
C THR A 103 6.72 -21.99 7.72
N LYS A 104 5.52 -22.41 8.18
CA LYS A 104 4.34 -22.53 7.30
C LYS A 104 4.00 -21.23 6.58
N ARG A 105 4.26 -20.08 7.24
CA ARG A 105 4.05 -18.74 6.67
C ARG A 105 4.93 -18.52 5.43
N TRP A 106 6.21 -18.88 5.49
CA TRP A 106 7.09 -18.85 4.32
C TRP A 106 6.65 -19.83 3.23
N GLN A 107 6.33 -21.07 3.59
CA GLN A 107 5.94 -22.10 2.60
C GLN A 107 4.71 -21.66 1.77
N ARG A 108 3.76 -20.95 2.38
CA ARG A 108 2.62 -20.35 1.64
C ARG A 108 3.07 -19.31 0.60
N LEU A 109 4.06 -18.47 0.92
CA LEU A 109 4.62 -17.51 -0.04
C LEU A 109 5.29 -18.23 -1.21
N VAL A 110 6.05 -19.29 -0.93
CA VAL A 110 6.67 -20.15 -1.96
C VAL A 110 5.60 -20.78 -2.86
N ASP A 111 4.52 -21.29 -2.28
CA ASP A 111 3.41 -21.88 -3.05
C ASP A 111 2.70 -20.85 -3.94
N ILE A 112 2.58 -19.60 -3.50
CA ILE A 112 2.04 -18.49 -4.30
C ILE A 112 3.00 -18.16 -5.47
N MET A 113 4.30 -18.01 -5.22
CA MET A 113 5.30 -17.72 -6.27
C MET A 113 5.36 -18.84 -7.31
N LYS A 114 5.34 -20.11 -6.89
CA LYS A 114 5.30 -21.27 -7.80
C LYS A 114 4.06 -21.31 -8.69
N GLN A 115 2.97 -20.70 -8.24
CA GLN A 115 1.73 -20.55 -9.01
C GLN A 115 1.70 -19.25 -9.83
N GLY A 116 2.83 -18.53 -9.94
CA GLY A 116 2.97 -17.31 -10.73
C GLY A 116 2.46 -16.04 -10.04
N GLY A 117 2.23 -16.08 -8.73
CA GLY A 117 1.95 -14.88 -7.94
C GLY A 117 3.23 -14.09 -7.66
N ARG A 118 3.10 -12.78 -7.49
CA ARG A 118 4.22 -11.91 -7.11
C ARG A 118 4.16 -11.60 -5.62
N ILE A 119 5.28 -11.70 -4.92
CA ILE A 119 5.40 -11.26 -3.52
C ILE A 119 6.14 -9.93 -3.48
N ASP A 120 5.45 -8.90 -3.02
CA ASP A 120 5.99 -7.56 -2.82
C ASP A 120 6.21 -7.29 -1.34
N ILE A 121 7.17 -6.42 -1.00
CA ILE A 121 7.58 -6.23 0.41
C ILE A 121 7.62 -4.77 0.83
N THR A 122 7.38 -4.52 2.11
CA THR A 122 7.81 -3.28 2.78
C THR A 122 9.13 -3.51 3.50
N VAL A 123 10.10 -2.60 3.35
CA VAL A 123 11.38 -2.65 4.08
C VAL A 123 11.17 -2.27 5.55
N TYR A 124 11.73 -3.08 6.46
CA TYR A 124 11.73 -2.80 7.89
C TYR A 124 13.16 -2.96 8.45
N PRO A 125 13.90 -1.86 8.64
CA PRO A 125 15.28 -1.90 9.14
C PRO A 125 15.47 -2.68 10.46
N THR A 126 14.46 -2.72 11.33
CA THR A 126 14.54 -3.37 12.64
C THR A 126 14.68 -4.89 12.57
N VAL A 127 14.21 -5.50 11.48
CA VAL A 127 14.25 -6.97 11.27
C VAL A 127 15.01 -7.35 9.99
N TRP A 128 15.70 -6.38 9.38
CA TRP A 128 16.32 -6.52 8.07
C TRP A 128 17.32 -7.68 8.02
N GLU A 129 18.38 -7.61 8.83
CA GLU A 129 19.50 -8.58 8.76
C GLU A 129 19.08 -10.00 9.14
N GLU A 130 18.28 -10.16 10.20
CA GLU A 130 17.92 -11.49 10.72
C GLU A 130 16.78 -12.18 9.97
N ARG A 131 15.89 -11.42 9.32
CA ARG A 131 14.63 -11.95 8.75
C ARG A 131 14.40 -11.58 7.30
N GLN A 132 14.33 -10.28 6.98
CA GLN A 132 13.94 -9.88 5.62
C GLN A 132 15.01 -10.18 4.58
N LYS A 133 16.27 -9.82 4.86
CA LYS A 133 17.40 -9.96 3.93
C LYS A 133 17.59 -11.39 3.42
N PRO A 134 17.67 -12.45 4.26
CA PRO A 134 17.81 -13.82 3.74
C PRO A 134 16.58 -14.23 2.90
N LEU A 135 15.37 -13.96 3.36
CA LEU A 135 14.15 -14.35 2.65
C LEU A 135 13.94 -13.57 1.33
N LEU A 136 14.41 -12.32 1.25
CA LEU A 136 14.36 -11.57 0.01
C LEU A 136 15.27 -12.15 -1.07
N ARG A 137 16.43 -12.73 -0.70
CA ARG A 137 17.29 -13.46 -1.65
C ARG A 137 16.52 -14.62 -2.27
N GLU A 138 15.80 -15.38 -1.44
CA GLU A 138 14.99 -16.50 -1.89
C GLU A 138 13.81 -16.04 -2.77
N ILE A 139 13.13 -14.94 -2.42
CA ILE A 139 12.09 -14.35 -3.28
C ILE A 139 12.65 -14.02 -4.67
N ILE A 140 13.78 -13.32 -4.75
CA ILE A 140 14.39 -12.93 -6.04
C ILE A 140 14.85 -14.15 -6.86
N ALA A 141 15.17 -15.26 -6.21
CA ALA A 141 15.45 -16.52 -6.90
C ALA A 141 14.18 -17.18 -7.48
N LEU A 142 13.01 -16.96 -6.85
CA LEU A 142 11.74 -17.59 -7.20
C LEU A 142 10.83 -16.75 -8.12
N GLN A 143 11.04 -15.45 -8.21
CA GLN A 143 10.25 -14.55 -9.06
C GLN A 143 11.13 -13.54 -9.82
N ASN A 144 10.65 -13.07 -10.97
CA ASN A 144 11.37 -12.10 -11.80
C ASN A 144 10.76 -10.70 -11.79
N LYS A 145 9.84 -10.41 -10.87
CA LYS A 145 9.25 -9.09 -10.67
C LYS A 145 9.21 -8.81 -9.18
N LEU A 146 9.56 -7.62 -8.74
CA LEU A 146 9.52 -7.25 -7.32
C LEU A 146 9.16 -5.77 -7.18
N MET A 147 8.15 -5.45 -6.38
CA MET A 147 7.94 -4.12 -5.86
C MET A 147 8.46 -4.05 -4.41
N ILE A 148 9.22 -3.01 -4.10
CA ILE A 148 9.63 -2.68 -2.74
C ILE A 148 8.98 -1.37 -2.32
N ASN A 149 8.25 -1.42 -1.21
CA ASN A 149 7.72 -0.26 -0.52
C ASN A 149 8.73 0.19 0.56
N ILE A 150 9.09 1.48 0.54
CA ILE A 150 9.86 2.13 1.60
C ILE A 150 8.93 3.07 2.32
N VAL A 151 8.59 2.73 3.56
CA VAL A 151 7.76 3.59 4.43
C VAL A 151 8.71 4.40 5.30
N PHE A 152 8.64 5.73 5.26
CA PHE A 152 9.62 6.59 5.94
C PHE A 152 9.00 7.71 6.78
N GLU A 153 9.56 7.94 7.97
CA GLU A 153 9.12 9.02 8.88
C GLU A 153 9.94 10.31 8.73
N SER A 154 11.12 10.21 8.14
CA SER A 154 12.02 11.33 7.89
C SER A 154 12.91 11.06 6.67
N ILE A 155 13.56 12.10 6.15
CA ILE A 155 14.51 11.95 5.03
C ILE A 155 15.72 11.11 5.43
N THR A 156 16.19 11.21 6.67
CA THR A 156 17.28 10.37 7.20
C THR A 156 16.90 8.89 7.24
N ASP A 157 15.65 8.59 7.61
CA ASP A 157 15.12 7.22 7.58
C ASP A 157 15.02 6.70 6.15
N LEU A 158 14.49 7.51 5.23
CA LEU A 158 14.44 7.19 3.80
C LEU A 158 15.84 6.90 3.22
N GLU A 159 16.83 7.74 3.54
CA GLU A 159 18.23 7.55 3.11
C GLU A 159 18.75 6.20 3.59
N LYS A 160 18.60 5.91 4.89
CA LYS A 160 19.05 4.64 5.48
C LYS A 160 18.42 3.44 4.80
N GLN A 161 17.11 3.46 4.55
CA GLN A 161 16.40 2.37 3.91
C GLN A 161 16.82 2.16 2.45
N LEU A 162 17.01 3.24 1.68
CA LEU A 162 17.56 3.18 0.33
C LEU A 162 18.99 2.62 0.31
N GLY A 163 19.82 3.01 1.27
CA GLY A 163 21.17 2.49 1.44
C GLY A 163 21.19 0.98 1.72
N LEU A 164 20.26 0.49 2.56
CA LEU A 164 20.09 -0.95 2.79
C LEU A 164 19.74 -1.70 1.49
N MET A 165 18.82 -1.17 0.69
CA MET A 165 18.45 -1.80 -0.59
C MET A 165 19.60 -1.77 -1.60
N ALA A 166 20.30 -0.65 -1.75
CA ALA A 166 21.45 -0.54 -2.64
C ALA A 166 22.56 -1.54 -2.25
N ALA A 167 22.91 -1.60 -0.96
CA ALA A 167 23.90 -2.55 -0.44
C ALA A 167 23.46 -4.00 -0.63
N PHE A 168 22.16 -4.29 -0.49
CA PHE A 168 21.62 -5.62 -0.73
C PHE A 168 21.84 -6.10 -2.16
N PHE A 169 21.41 -5.31 -3.16
CA PHE A 169 21.56 -5.67 -4.56
C PHE A 169 23.03 -5.70 -5.00
N GLU A 170 23.91 -4.94 -4.34
CA GLU A 170 25.35 -4.95 -4.61
C GLU A 170 26.02 -6.24 -4.10
N GLN A 171 25.47 -6.83 -3.04
CA GLN A 171 25.93 -8.09 -2.43
C GLN A 171 25.23 -9.35 -3.00
N MET A 172 24.44 -9.21 -4.07
CA MET A 172 23.83 -10.35 -4.74
C MET A 172 24.84 -11.01 -5.68
N ASP A 173 24.87 -12.35 -5.70
CA ASP A 173 25.74 -13.10 -6.64
C ASP A 173 25.35 -12.83 -8.10
N ARG A 174 24.05 -12.62 -8.33
CA ARG A 174 23.51 -12.13 -9.61
C ARG A 174 23.60 -10.61 -9.65
N ASN A 175 24.14 -10.08 -10.74
CA ASN A 175 24.23 -8.63 -10.96
C ASN A 175 22.88 -8.04 -11.41
N PHE A 176 22.54 -6.87 -10.89
CA PHE A 176 21.35 -6.09 -11.26
C PHE A 176 21.71 -4.61 -11.51
N PRO A 177 22.49 -4.30 -12.57
CA PRO A 177 23.09 -2.98 -12.72
C PRO A 177 22.06 -1.85 -12.80
N GLU A 178 20.95 -2.03 -13.52
CA GLU A 178 19.91 -1.01 -13.65
C GLU A 178 19.11 -0.80 -12.35
N VAL A 179 18.95 -1.86 -11.54
CA VAL A 179 18.35 -1.75 -10.20
C VAL A 179 19.27 -0.97 -9.27
N LEU A 180 20.57 -1.27 -9.30
CA LEU A 180 21.58 -0.58 -8.52
C LEU A 180 21.70 0.89 -8.91
N GLU A 181 21.69 1.21 -10.21
CA GLU A 181 21.71 2.57 -10.72
C GLU A 181 20.50 3.37 -10.23
N LEU A 182 19.31 2.77 -10.29
CA LEU A 182 18.09 3.42 -9.79
C LEU A 182 18.17 3.69 -8.28
N LEU A 183 18.52 2.67 -7.48
CA LEU A 183 18.61 2.78 -6.03
C LEU A 183 19.70 3.78 -5.59
N ARG A 184 20.86 3.79 -6.26
CA ARG A 184 21.93 4.77 -6.00
C ARG A 184 21.49 6.18 -6.35
N SER A 185 20.80 6.37 -7.46
CA SER A 185 20.25 7.67 -7.86
C SER A 185 19.24 8.20 -6.84
N TYR A 186 18.34 7.34 -6.35
CA TYR A 186 17.45 7.68 -5.23
C TYR A 186 18.24 8.04 -3.97
N HIS A 187 19.18 7.18 -3.56
CA HIS A 187 19.98 7.38 -2.35
C HIS A 187 20.80 8.67 -2.38
N GLU A 188 21.44 8.99 -3.49
CA GLU A 188 22.24 10.22 -3.64
C GLU A 188 21.41 11.50 -3.52
N LYS A 189 20.24 11.53 -4.17
CA LYS A 189 19.31 12.65 -4.07
C LYS A 189 18.76 12.81 -2.64
N VAL A 190 18.39 11.71 -2.00
CA VAL A 190 17.87 11.73 -0.63
C VAL A 190 18.97 12.13 0.37
N ARG A 191 20.20 11.64 0.21
CA ARG A 191 21.35 12.09 1.02
C ARG A 191 21.60 13.59 0.88
N TYR A 192 21.55 14.13 -0.34
CA TYR A 192 21.65 15.58 -0.54
C TYR A 192 20.56 16.33 0.24
N LEU A 193 19.33 15.84 0.21
CA LEU A 193 18.22 16.40 0.97
C LEU A 193 18.43 16.27 2.48
N ALA A 194 18.95 15.15 2.97
CA ALA A 194 19.26 14.95 4.38
C ALA A 194 20.29 15.98 4.89
N GLU A 195 21.31 16.28 4.07
CA GLU A 195 22.39 17.21 4.41
C GLU A 195 21.97 18.70 4.27
N ASN A 196 21.16 19.04 3.27
CA ASN A 196 20.87 20.43 2.88
C ASN A 196 19.44 20.89 3.17
N ASN A 197 18.52 19.97 3.44
CA ASN A 197 17.12 20.22 3.76
C ASN A 197 16.62 19.22 4.84
N PRO A 198 17.27 19.17 6.03
CA PRO A 198 16.99 18.15 7.05
C PRO A 198 15.56 18.24 7.62
N ASP A 199 14.98 19.45 7.63
CA ASP A 199 13.59 19.69 8.03
C ASP A 199 12.58 19.33 6.93
N CYS A 200 13.04 18.83 5.79
CA CYS A 200 12.25 18.40 4.64
C CYS A 200 11.09 19.32 4.24
N ASP A 201 11.41 20.43 3.58
CA ASP A 201 10.41 21.18 2.80
C ASP A 201 9.92 20.36 1.59
N GLU A 202 8.60 20.13 1.49
CA GLU A 202 7.97 19.33 0.42
C GLU A 202 8.21 19.89 -0.99
N ALA A 203 8.22 21.22 -1.18
CA ALA A 203 8.42 21.80 -2.50
C ALA A 203 9.86 21.59 -2.97
N ILE A 204 10.83 21.73 -2.06
CA ILE A 204 12.23 21.39 -2.31
C ILE A 204 12.38 19.89 -2.57
N TYR A 205 11.77 19.04 -1.74
CA TYR A 205 11.79 17.59 -1.92
C TYR A 205 11.26 17.18 -3.30
N THR A 206 10.05 17.63 -3.66
CA THR A 206 9.38 17.28 -4.92
C THR A 206 10.18 17.76 -6.13
N THR A 207 10.74 18.97 -6.06
CA THR A 207 11.58 19.51 -7.13
C THR A 207 12.86 18.70 -7.30
N HIS A 208 13.52 18.35 -6.19
CA HIS A 208 14.78 17.62 -6.21
C HIS A 208 14.61 16.14 -6.62
N MET A 209 13.55 15.51 -6.12
CA MET A 209 13.16 14.14 -6.44
C MET A 209 12.45 14.01 -7.79
N GLY A 210 12.15 15.13 -8.46
CA GLY A 210 11.56 15.13 -9.80
C GLY A 210 12.39 14.34 -10.81
N ASN A 211 11.71 13.82 -11.85
CA ASN A 211 12.28 13.02 -12.93
C ASN A 211 12.97 11.73 -12.46
N MET A 212 12.49 11.12 -11.38
CA MET A 212 12.90 9.78 -10.96
C MET A 212 11.92 8.74 -11.49
N ASP A 213 12.44 7.68 -12.11
CA ASP A 213 11.62 6.53 -12.51
C ASP A 213 11.25 5.70 -11.27
N SER A 214 10.02 5.18 -11.23
CA SER A 214 9.60 4.25 -10.16
C SER A 214 9.83 2.79 -10.52
N PHE A 215 10.22 2.50 -11.77
CA PHE A 215 10.42 1.16 -12.30
C PHE A 215 11.68 1.08 -13.15
N THR A 216 12.36 -0.06 -13.08
CA THR A 216 13.47 -0.37 -13.98
C THR A 216 13.46 -1.86 -14.33
N ARG A 217 14.22 -2.23 -15.36
CA ARG A 217 14.36 -3.60 -15.80
C ARG A 217 15.84 -3.94 -15.94
N SER A 218 16.25 -5.03 -15.29
CA SER A 218 17.60 -5.57 -15.36
C SER A 218 17.57 -6.99 -15.91
N GLY A 219 17.91 -7.14 -17.19
CA GLY A 219 17.67 -8.38 -17.94
C GLY A 219 16.17 -8.74 -17.93
N ASP A 220 15.81 -9.91 -17.41
CA ASP A 220 14.41 -10.34 -17.25
C ASP A 220 13.79 -10.00 -15.90
N PHE A 221 14.54 -9.33 -15.02
CA PHE A 221 14.05 -8.91 -13.71
C PHE A 221 13.44 -7.50 -13.80
N ILE A 222 12.18 -7.35 -13.37
CA ILE A 222 11.51 -6.05 -13.27
C ILE A 222 11.49 -5.64 -11.81
N PHE A 223 12.00 -4.44 -11.53
CA PHE A 223 12.05 -3.87 -10.19
C PHE A 223 11.19 -2.62 -10.15
N GLY A 224 10.37 -2.50 -9.12
CA GLY A 224 9.65 -1.29 -8.77
C GLY A 224 10.02 -0.84 -7.37
N ILE A 225 10.03 0.48 -7.16
CA ILE A 225 10.19 1.10 -5.86
C ILE A 225 9.07 2.11 -5.62
N ASN A 226 8.47 2.03 -4.44
CA ASN A 226 7.46 2.97 -4.00
C ASN A 226 7.92 3.63 -2.70
N LEU A 227 7.87 4.96 -2.64
CA LEU A 227 8.28 5.73 -1.48
C LEU A 227 7.02 6.28 -0.79
N LEU A 228 6.75 5.79 0.40
CA LEU A 228 5.54 6.08 1.15
C LEU A 228 5.89 6.86 2.42
N PRO A 229 5.55 8.15 2.52
CA PRO A 229 5.64 8.84 3.80
C PRO A 229 4.78 8.13 4.87
N ALA A 230 5.35 7.93 6.05
CA ALA A 230 4.64 7.39 7.20
C ALA A 230 3.68 8.43 7.77
N PHE A 231 2.50 7.99 8.20
CA PHE A 231 1.50 8.85 8.83
C PHE A 231 0.94 8.21 10.10
N GLY A 232 0.82 9.01 11.14
CA GLY A 232 0.10 8.66 12.35
C GLY A 232 -1.39 8.74 12.11
N MET A 233 -2.13 7.99 12.91
CA MET A 233 -3.59 8.02 12.93
C MET A 233 -4.05 8.48 14.31
N ASP A 234 -5.10 9.29 14.37
CA ASP A 234 -5.79 9.57 15.63
C ASP A 234 -6.68 8.39 16.04
N GLU A 235 -7.24 8.45 17.25
CA GLU A 235 -8.14 7.42 17.80
C GLU A 235 -9.41 7.20 16.95
N GLN A 236 -9.76 8.16 16.10
CA GLN A 236 -10.89 8.02 15.18
C GLN A 236 -10.49 7.29 13.90
N GLY A 237 -9.23 6.90 13.73
CA GLY A 237 -8.72 6.31 12.50
C GLY A 237 -8.64 7.35 11.38
N ARG A 238 -8.43 8.62 11.73
CA ARG A 238 -8.15 9.70 10.78
C ARG A 238 -6.65 9.99 10.78
N ARG A 239 -6.12 10.44 9.66
CA ARG A 239 -4.72 10.85 9.58
C ARG A 239 -4.44 11.98 10.58
N ALA A 240 -3.44 11.79 11.43
CA ALA A 240 -2.95 12.82 12.34
C ALA A 240 -2.25 13.90 11.51
N MET A 241 -2.79 15.11 11.49
CA MET A 241 -2.27 16.21 10.65
C MET A 241 -0.88 16.69 11.05
N ALA A 242 -0.41 16.30 12.25
CA ALA A 242 0.92 16.58 12.76
C ALA A 242 1.97 15.51 12.42
N SER A 243 1.57 14.38 11.82
CA SER A 243 2.48 13.27 11.52
C SER A 243 3.07 13.37 10.11
N ASN A 244 3.58 14.56 9.73
CA ASN A 244 4.16 14.73 8.42
C ASN A 244 5.68 14.57 8.49
N PRO A 245 6.28 13.82 7.55
CA PRO A 245 7.72 13.97 7.29
C PRO A 245 8.04 15.37 6.72
N PHE A 246 7.03 16.16 6.32
CA PHE A 246 7.13 17.52 5.77
C PHE A 246 6.52 18.57 6.72
N PRO A 247 7.24 19.10 7.71
CA PRO A 247 6.72 19.95 8.78
C PRO A 247 6.37 21.41 8.38
N LYS A 248 6.58 21.81 7.11
CA LYS A 248 6.47 23.22 6.67
C LYS A 248 5.49 23.48 5.53
N ASN A 249 4.94 22.44 4.90
CA ASN A 249 4.07 22.60 3.74
C ASN A 249 2.81 21.72 3.83
N PRO A 250 1.68 22.23 3.30
CA PRO A 250 0.49 21.44 3.06
C PRO A 250 0.73 20.22 2.17
N TYR A 251 0.71 19.01 2.76
CA TYR A 251 0.80 17.78 1.96
C TYR A 251 -0.46 17.60 1.09
N LEU A 252 -0.31 17.82 -0.22
CA LEU A 252 -1.38 17.80 -1.22
C LEU A 252 -1.56 16.40 -1.82
N LEU A 253 -1.95 15.41 -1.02
CA LEU A 253 -2.42 14.14 -1.57
C LEU A 253 -3.81 14.31 -2.18
N GLU A 254 -3.85 14.64 -3.46
CA GLU A 254 -5.09 14.53 -4.22
C GLU A 254 -5.39 13.04 -4.45
N CYS A 255 -6.40 12.48 -3.77
CA CYS A 255 -6.81 11.11 -4.06
C CYS A 255 -7.26 11.01 -5.51
N VAL A 256 -6.70 10.07 -6.26
CA VAL A 256 -6.82 10.02 -7.73
C VAL A 256 -8.27 9.81 -8.20
N ALA A 257 -9.12 9.26 -7.32
CA ALA A 257 -10.58 9.16 -7.50
C ALA A 257 -11.26 10.49 -7.90
N ALA A 258 -10.67 11.64 -7.53
CA ALA A 258 -11.10 12.99 -7.92
C ALA A 258 -11.17 13.27 -9.42
N ARG A 259 -10.30 12.59 -10.19
CA ARG A 259 -10.09 12.88 -11.61
C ARG A 259 -10.95 11.99 -12.51
N GLY A 260 -11.91 11.26 -11.91
CA GLY A 260 -12.72 10.25 -12.59
C GLY A 260 -11.98 8.94 -12.84
N SER A 261 -10.71 8.83 -12.47
CA SER A 261 -9.91 7.61 -12.51
C SER A 261 -9.71 7.09 -11.09
N ILE A 262 -10.62 6.23 -10.62
CA ILE A 262 -10.32 5.39 -9.46
C ILE A 262 -9.21 4.44 -9.91
N GLU A 263 -7.97 4.74 -9.56
CA GLU A 263 -6.82 3.91 -9.95
C GLU A 263 -6.62 2.75 -8.98
N ILE A 264 -7.04 2.92 -7.73
CA ILE A 264 -6.99 1.92 -6.66
C ILE A 264 -8.33 1.92 -5.93
N MET A 265 -8.90 0.74 -5.71
CA MET A 265 -10.06 0.53 -4.85
C MET A 265 -9.68 -0.48 -3.77
N THR A 266 -9.94 -0.14 -2.51
CA THR A 266 -9.69 -1.04 -1.39
C THR A 266 -10.97 -1.81 -1.05
N VAL A 267 -10.83 -3.12 -0.90
CA VAL A 267 -11.88 -4.03 -0.46
C VAL A 267 -11.48 -4.58 0.90
N GLN A 268 -12.22 -4.23 1.95
CA GLN A 268 -12.00 -4.78 3.28
C GLN A 268 -12.47 -6.24 3.35
N GLN A 269 -11.95 -7.00 4.31
CA GLN A 269 -12.24 -8.41 4.58
C GLN A 269 -13.74 -8.67 4.77
N ASN A 270 -14.48 -7.68 5.28
CA ASN A 270 -15.93 -7.70 5.46
C ASN A 270 -16.72 -7.27 4.19
N GLY A 271 -16.05 -7.09 3.06
CA GLY A 271 -16.66 -6.75 1.77
C GLY A 271 -16.80 -5.25 1.50
N ASN A 272 -16.54 -4.36 2.46
CA ASN A 272 -16.69 -2.92 2.26
C ASN A 272 -15.74 -2.38 1.18
N LEU A 273 -16.28 -1.60 0.26
CA LEU A 273 -15.55 -0.91 -0.79
C LEU A 273 -15.24 0.51 -0.35
N THR A 274 -13.95 0.84 -0.23
CA THR A 274 -13.49 2.17 0.17
C THR A 274 -12.54 2.76 -0.88
N PRO A 275 -12.68 4.07 -1.19
CA PRO A 275 -11.90 4.71 -2.25
C PRO A 275 -10.45 4.99 -1.86
N CYS A 276 -10.03 4.60 -0.65
CA CYS A 276 -8.83 5.15 -0.04
C CYS A 276 -7.58 4.64 -0.75
N CYS A 277 -7.09 5.50 -1.64
CA CYS A 277 -5.70 5.75 -1.95
C CYS A 277 -4.86 5.63 -0.66
N ASP A 278 -3.93 4.67 -0.58
CA ASP A 278 -2.70 4.50 0.24
C ASP A 278 -2.43 5.29 1.56
N VAL A 279 -3.38 6.02 2.16
CA VAL A 279 -3.12 6.99 3.27
C VAL A 279 -4.05 6.84 4.47
N GLY A 280 -4.33 5.61 4.87
CA GLY A 280 -4.73 5.38 6.27
C GLY A 280 -6.17 5.59 6.64
N ASN A 281 -6.91 6.42 5.91
CA ASN A 281 -8.27 6.69 6.34
C ASN A 281 -9.22 5.60 5.89
N LEU A 282 -9.18 4.36 6.39
CA LEU A 282 -10.17 3.32 6.04
C LEU A 282 -11.64 3.69 6.36
N LYS A 283 -11.86 4.87 6.97
CA LYS A 283 -13.15 5.53 7.14
C LYS A 283 -13.40 6.65 6.11
N CYS A 284 -12.66 6.72 4.99
CA CYS A 284 -12.97 7.72 3.96
C CYS A 284 -14.40 7.50 3.52
N LEU A 285 -15.20 8.55 3.65
CA LEU A 285 -16.45 8.62 2.92
C LEU A 285 -16.13 9.14 1.52
N PRO A 286 -16.98 8.81 0.54
CA PRO A 286 -18.19 7.99 0.64
C PRO A 286 -17.93 6.48 0.51
N ASN A 287 -18.86 5.65 1.02
CA ASN A 287 -18.86 4.19 0.85
C ASN A 287 -19.26 3.83 -0.61
N PHE A 288 -18.57 2.86 -1.22
CA PHE A 288 -18.83 2.39 -2.58
C PHE A 288 -19.68 1.12 -2.64
N GLY A 289 -20.18 0.67 -1.50
CA GLY A 289 -20.99 -0.54 -1.34
C GLY A 289 -20.22 -1.65 -0.63
N ASN A 290 -20.83 -2.83 -0.57
CA ASN A 290 -20.28 -4.01 0.07
C ASN A 290 -20.43 -5.23 -0.87
N LEU A 291 -19.34 -5.97 -1.10
CA LEU A 291 -19.32 -7.12 -2.02
C LEU A 291 -20.17 -8.31 -1.55
N PHE A 292 -20.45 -8.43 -0.25
CA PHE A 292 -21.28 -9.48 0.32
C PHE A 292 -22.76 -9.10 0.38
N GLU A 293 -23.06 -7.84 0.72
CA GLU A 293 -24.42 -7.41 1.00
C GLU A 293 -25.13 -6.83 -0.22
N ASN A 294 -24.41 -6.11 -1.08
CA ASN A 294 -25.02 -5.43 -2.22
C ASN A 294 -24.99 -6.28 -3.50
N THR A 295 -26.01 -6.10 -4.34
CA THR A 295 -26.03 -6.59 -5.71
C THR A 295 -25.04 -5.81 -6.58
N ALA A 296 -24.66 -6.39 -7.73
CA ALA A 296 -23.72 -5.71 -8.65
C ALA A 296 -24.30 -4.37 -9.13
N ALA A 297 -25.60 -4.31 -9.45
CA ALA A 297 -26.28 -3.10 -9.89
C ALA A 297 -26.34 -2.01 -8.79
N GLU A 298 -26.53 -2.39 -7.53
CA GLU A 298 -26.48 -1.46 -6.40
C GLU A 298 -25.08 -0.86 -6.24
N ILE A 299 -24.04 -1.68 -6.36
CA ILE A 299 -22.65 -1.22 -6.31
C ILE A 299 -22.40 -0.23 -7.46
N GLU A 300 -22.73 -0.59 -8.70
CA GLU A 300 -22.54 0.30 -9.86
C GLU A 300 -23.26 1.65 -9.71
N ALA A 301 -24.50 1.65 -9.20
CA ALA A 301 -25.23 2.88 -8.91
C ALA A 301 -24.56 3.72 -7.80
N GLN A 302 -23.98 3.06 -6.80
CA GLN A 302 -23.27 3.71 -5.70
C GLN A 302 -21.98 4.39 -6.18
N PHE A 303 -21.26 3.82 -7.15
CA PHE A 303 -20.02 4.40 -7.68
C PHE A 303 -20.21 5.84 -8.18
N GLU A 304 -21.26 6.11 -8.96
CA GLU A 304 -21.50 7.47 -9.47
C GLU A 304 -21.92 8.45 -8.38
N THR A 305 -22.74 7.98 -7.42
CA THR A 305 -23.12 8.79 -6.24
C THR A 305 -21.89 9.17 -5.42
N SER A 306 -21.04 8.18 -5.16
CA SER A 306 -19.82 8.33 -4.40
C SER A 306 -18.80 9.22 -5.13
N ARG A 307 -18.61 9.06 -6.44
CA ARG A 307 -17.73 9.93 -7.24
C ARG A 307 -18.07 11.42 -7.07
N ARG A 308 -19.36 11.77 -7.09
CA ARG A 308 -19.79 13.18 -6.92
C ARG A 308 -19.49 13.74 -5.53
N ILE A 309 -19.62 12.93 -4.48
CA ILE A 309 -19.27 13.33 -3.11
C ILE A 309 -17.77 13.58 -3.01
N ILE A 310 -16.94 12.71 -3.62
CA ILE A 310 -15.49 12.90 -3.67
C ILE A 310 -15.13 14.22 -4.37
N GLU A 311 -15.71 14.48 -5.54
CA GLU A 311 -15.47 15.70 -6.30
C GLU A 311 -15.85 16.96 -5.51
N ALA A 312 -16.97 16.92 -4.79
CA ALA A 312 -17.41 18.01 -3.93
C ALA A 312 -16.42 18.25 -2.77
N GLY A 313 -16.01 17.19 -2.05
CA GLY A 313 -15.06 17.27 -0.94
C GLY A 313 -13.71 17.85 -1.37
N ILE A 314 -13.24 17.50 -2.57
CA ILE A 314 -11.98 18.01 -3.12
C ILE A 314 -12.09 19.47 -3.52
N GLY A 315 -13.22 19.86 -4.13
CA GLY A 315 -13.52 21.27 -4.41
C GLY A 315 -13.47 22.11 -3.12
N LYS A 316 -14.06 21.61 -2.03
CA LYS A 316 -14.05 22.27 -0.72
C LYS A 316 -12.65 22.32 -0.10
N ASN A 317 -11.89 21.23 -0.12
CA ASN A 317 -10.51 21.21 0.36
C ASN A 317 -9.61 22.23 -0.38
N ARG A 318 -9.76 22.35 -1.71
CA ARG A 318 -9.04 23.36 -2.50
C ARG A 318 -9.46 24.80 -2.16
N ALA A 319 -10.72 25.02 -1.81
CA ALA A 319 -11.19 26.33 -1.34
C ALA A 319 -10.60 26.67 0.04
N ASN A 320 -10.60 25.69 0.96
CA ASN A 320 -10.03 25.86 2.30
C ASN A 320 -8.54 26.22 2.26
N LEU A 321 -7.76 25.57 1.40
CA LEU A 321 -6.35 25.92 1.19
C LEU A 321 -6.16 27.39 0.77
N LYS A 322 -7.01 27.91 -0.10
CA LYS A 322 -6.92 29.30 -0.58
C LYS A 322 -7.39 30.33 0.45
N GLY A 323 -8.16 29.90 1.44
CA GLY A 323 -8.77 30.75 2.47
C GLY A 323 -8.10 30.64 3.84
N ASP A 324 -6.88 30.11 3.93
CA ASP A 324 -6.15 29.86 5.19
C ASP A 324 -6.92 28.96 6.18
N GLN A 325 -7.78 28.07 5.68
CA GLN A 325 -8.55 27.07 6.44
C GLN A 325 -8.05 25.64 6.20
N ALA A 326 -6.79 25.51 5.81
CA ALA A 326 -6.14 24.22 5.60
C ALA A 326 -6.23 23.36 6.88
N GLY A 327 -6.32 22.03 6.70
CA GLY A 327 -6.51 21.10 7.81
C GLY A 327 -7.95 20.90 8.30
N GLN A 328 -8.93 21.66 7.80
CA GLN A 328 -10.33 21.51 8.19
C GLN A 328 -11.00 20.29 7.54
N TRP A 329 -11.47 19.35 8.37
CA TRP A 329 -12.24 18.19 7.93
C TRP A 329 -13.55 18.58 7.25
N MET A 330 -13.85 17.91 6.13
CA MET A 330 -15.07 18.10 5.37
C MET A 330 -16.10 17.00 5.68
N GLU A 331 -17.39 17.36 5.58
CA GLU A 331 -18.50 16.42 5.77
C GLU A 331 -18.50 15.28 4.74
N GLU A 332 -17.94 15.53 3.55
CA GLU A 332 -17.75 14.54 2.49
C GLU A 332 -16.77 13.42 2.86
N GLY A 333 -16.05 13.55 3.99
CA GLY A 333 -15.10 12.55 4.51
C GLY A 333 -13.83 12.39 3.68
N ILE A 334 -13.55 13.33 2.79
CA ILE A 334 -12.25 13.47 2.14
C ILE A 334 -11.26 14.02 3.17
N PRO A 335 -10.09 13.34 3.39
CA PRO A 335 -9.06 13.87 4.27
C PRO A 335 -8.70 15.30 3.89
N PRO A 336 -8.64 16.23 4.87
CA PRO A 336 -8.17 17.58 4.60
C PRO A 336 -6.73 17.53 4.09
N TYR A 337 -6.39 18.50 3.24
CA TYR A 337 -4.97 18.73 2.93
C TYR A 337 -4.26 19.19 4.19
N CYS A 338 -3.04 18.69 4.40
CA CYS A 338 -2.25 19.02 5.58
C CYS A 338 -1.88 20.51 5.60
N VAL A 339 -1.38 21.01 6.73
CA VAL A 339 -0.78 22.34 6.86
C VAL A 339 0.71 22.17 7.03
#